data_AF-A0A7C7N6T6-F1
#
_entry.id   AF-A0A7C7N6T6-F1
#
_cell.length_a   1.000
_cell.length_b   1.000
_cell.length_c   1.000
_cell.angle_alpha   90.00
_cell.angle_beta   90.00
_cell.angle_gamma   90.00
#
_symmetry.space_group_name_H-M   'P 1'
#
loop_
_entity.id
_entity.type
_entity.pdbx_description
1 polymer ?
#
loop_
_entity_poly.entity_id
_entity_poly.type
_entity_poly.pdbx_seq_one_letter_code
_entity_poly.pdbx_strand_id
1 'polypeptide(L)' 'MKIPEITAWPSSIQEAKVLQETLSCRVVRRDHFQTIHTVAGVDVGFEDGNTITRAAVVAFGFPSLVVLEEVIARRPT' A
#
# COMPACT_ATOMS: atom_id res chain seq x y z
N MET A 1 -6.32 10.26 -4.47
CA MET A 1 -6.65 8.90 -4.96
C MET A 1 -7.90 8.41 -4.23
N LYS A 2 -8.86 7.76 -4.89
CA LYS A 2 -9.95 7.04 -4.21
C LYS A 2 -9.56 5.57 -4.14
N ILE A 3 -9.47 5.02 -2.94
CA ILE A 3 -9.13 3.61 -2.70
C ILE A 3 -10.45 2.90 -2.32
N PRO A 4 -10.80 1.77 -2.94
CA PRO A 4 -11.96 0.99 -2.51
C PRO A 4 -11.78 0.58 -1.04
N GLU A 5 -12.77 0.85 -0.22
CA GLU A 5 -12.70 0.55 1.21
C GLU A 5 -12.81 -0.97 1.42
N ILE A 6 -11.84 -1.54 2.16
CA ILE A 6 -11.99 -2.87 2.76
C ILE A 6 -12.72 -2.63 4.08
N THR A 7 -14.03 -2.89 4.09
CA THR A 7 -14.94 -2.49 5.18
C THR A 7 -14.71 -3.22 6.50
N ALA A 8 -13.92 -4.30 6.52
CA ALA A 8 -13.55 -5.00 7.74
C ALA A 8 -12.10 -5.50 7.66
N TRP A 9 -11.24 -4.99 8.53
CA TRP A 9 -9.91 -5.54 8.73
C TRP A 9 -10.01 -6.81 9.59
N PRO A 10 -9.37 -7.93 9.19
CA PRO A 10 -9.49 -9.18 9.94
C PRO A 10 -8.86 -9.05 11.33
N SER A 11 -9.53 -9.62 12.33
CA SER A 11 -9.09 -9.64 13.73
C SER A 11 -8.46 -10.98 14.15
N SER A 12 -8.54 -12.00 13.27
CA SER A 12 -7.94 -13.31 13.47
C SER A 12 -7.22 -13.82 12.22
N ILE A 13 -6.29 -14.76 12.41
CA ILE A 13 -5.59 -15.43 11.31
C ILE A 13 -6.58 -16.15 10.38
N GLN A 14 -7.64 -16.73 10.93
CA GLN A 14 -8.65 -17.44 10.13
C GLN A 14 -9.44 -16.47 9.25
N GLU A 15 -9.87 -15.34 9.78
CA GLU A 15 -10.51 -14.27 9.01
C GLU A 15 -9.58 -13.74 7.92
N ALA A 16 -8.31 -13.53 8.25
CA ALA A 16 -7.31 -13.05 7.30
C ALA A 16 -7.12 -14.01 6.13
N LYS A 17 -7.07 -15.33 6.38
CA LYS A 17 -6.97 -16.35 5.32
C LYS A 17 -8.18 -16.31 4.39
N VAL A 18 -9.40 -16.29 4.93
CA VAL A 18 -10.63 -16.22 4.12
C VAL A 18 -10.65 -14.95 3.27
N LEU A 19 -10.24 -13.81 3.84
CA LEU A 19 -10.16 -12.55 3.11
C LEU A 19 -9.11 -12.62 1.99
N GLN A 20 -7.92 -13.15 2.26
CA GLN A 20 -6.85 -13.30 1.26
C GLN A 20 -7.28 -14.21 0.11
N GLU A 21 -7.88 -15.37 0.40
CA GLU A 21 -8.41 -16.30 -0.60
C GLU A 21 -9.48 -15.62 -1.46
N THR A 22 -10.40 -14.88 -0.85
CA THR A 22 -11.45 -14.13 -1.55
C THR A 22 -10.88 -13.05 -2.47
N LEU A 23 -9.87 -12.30 -2.00
CA LEU A 23 -9.24 -11.22 -2.76
C LEU A 23 -8.31 -11.77 -3.87
N SER A 24 -7.72 -12.95 -3.69
CA SER A 24 -6.81 -13.56 -4.66
C SER A 24 -7.46 -13.76 -6.03
N CYS A 25 -8.76 -14.07 -6.07
CA CYS A 25 -9.54 -14.21 -7.29
C CYS A 25 -9.69 -12.90 -8.09
N ARG A 26 -9.37 -11.75 -7.49
CA ARG A 26 -9.45 -10.42 -8.12
C ARG A 26 -8.10 -9.93 -8.66
N VAL A 27 -7.04 -10.72 -8.53
CA VAL A 27 -5.70 -10.35 -9.02
C VAL A 27 -5.67 -10.38 -10.56
N VAL A 28 -5.36 -9.25 -11.18
CA VAL A 28 -5.16 -9.13 -12.62
C VAL A 28 -3.67 -9.28 -12.94
N ARG A 29 -3.30 -10.35 -13.64
CA ARG A 29 -1.90 -10.71 -13.96
C ARG A 29 -1.44 -10.23 -15.35
N ARG A 30 -2.15 -9.28 -15.94
CA ARG A 30 -1.86 -8.73 -17.26
C ARG A 30 -1.54 -7.25 -17.13
N ASP A 31 -0.63 -6.76 -17.95
CA ASP A 31 -0.35 -5.34 -18.04
C ASP A 31 -1.52 -4.63 -18.74
N HIS A 32 -2.07 -3.63 -18.08
CA HIS A 32 -3.14 -2.77 -18.58
C HIS A 32 -2.72 -1.29 -18.57
N PHE A 33 -1.45 -0.99 -18.26
CA PHE A 33 -0.97 0.37 -18.19
C PHE A 33 -0.67 0.94 -19.58
N GLN A 34 -0.93 2.23 -19.75
CA GLN A 34 -0.41 3.01 -20.86
C GLN A 34 0.95 3.61 -20.47
N THR A 35 1.37 4.70 -21.12
CA THR A 35 2.58 5.42 -20.71
C THR A 35 2.51 5.83 -19.24
N ILE A 36 3.53 5.43 -18.48
CA ILE A 36 3.65 5.73 -17.05
C ILE A 36 4.39 7.05 -16.88
N HIS A 37 3.73 8.02 -16.24
CA HIS A 37 4.32 9.33 -15.94
C HIS A 37 4.75 9.48 -14.47
N THR A 38 4.23 8.62 -13.59
CA THR A 38 4.48 8.66 -12.16
C THR A 38 4.64 7.26 -11.62
N VAL A 39 5.65 7.05 -10.79
CA VAL A 39 5.88 5.82 -10.03
C VAL A 39 5.94 6.17 -8.55
N ALA A 40 5.49 5.28 -7.67
CA ALA A 40 5.56 5.51 -6.22
C ALA A 40 6.27 4.34 -5.53
N GLY A 41 7.16 4.67 -4.59
CA GLY A 41 7.72 3.74 -3.63
C GLY A 41 6.94 3.80 -2.33
N VAL A 42 6.71 2.64 -1.71
CA VAL A 42 6.07 2.53 -0.39
C VAL A 42 6.96 1.67 0.50
N ASP A 43 7.15 2.10 1.74
CA ASP A 43 7.85 1.33 2.76
C ASP A 43 7.17 1.49 4.13
N VAL A 44 7.35 0.49 4.99
CA VAL A 44 6.80 0.46 6.35
C VAL A 44 7.89 0.05 7.33
N GLY A 45 8.08 0.88 8.36
CA GLY A 45 8.98 0.61 9.47
C GLY A 45 8.28 0.74 10.82
N PHE A 46 8.98 0.34 11.88
CA PHE A 46 8.49 0.41 13.25
C PHE A 46 9.29 1.43 14.06
N GLU A 47 8.59 2.24 14.84
CA GLU A 47 9.13 3.24 15.76
C GLU A 47 8.74 2.87 17.21
N ASP A 48 9.31 3.57 18.20
CA ASP A 48 8.92 3.47 19.62
C ASP A 48 8.84 2.03 20.16
N GLY A 49 9.92 1.25 19.98
CA GLY A 49 9.98 -0.12 20.47
C GLY A 49 8.95 -1.05 19.82
N ASN A 50 8.60 -0.80 18.55
CA ASN A 50 7.61 -1.52 17.74
C ASN A 50 6.14 -1.25 18.08
N THR A 51 5.86 -0.24 18.89
CA THR A 51 4.47 0.12 19.25
C THR A 51 3.80 1.04 18.23
N ILE A 52 4.59 1.71 17.37
CA ILE A 52 4.10 2.56 16.29
C ILE A 52 4.58 2.01 14.95
N THR A 53 3.64 1.77 14.04
CA THR A 53 3.90 1.50 12.63
C THR A 53 3.94 2.82 11.86
N ARG A 54 5.04 3.08 11.15
CA ARG A 54 5.22 4.23 10.26
C ARG A 54 5.27 3.77 8.81
N ALA A 55 4.33 4.23 7.99
CA ALA A 55 4.34 4.03 6.55
C ALA A 55 4.76 5.32 5.84
N ALA A 56 5.62 5.20 4.84
CA ALA A 56 6.03 6.29 3.97
C ALA A 56 5.68 5.97 2.52
N VAL A 57 5.19 6.97 1.78
CA VAL A 57 4.96 6.90 0.33
C VAL A 57 5.70 8.07 -0.31
N VAL A 58 6.50 7.78 -1.34
CA VAL A 58 7.16 8.81 -2.17
C VAL A 58 6.78 8.60 -3.62
N ALA A 59 6.18 9.62 -4.24
CA ALA A 59 5.83 9.64 -5.65
C ALA A 59 6.91 10.38 -6.45
N PHE A 60 7.28 9.82 -7.60
CA PHE A 60 8.30 10.32 -8.49
C PHE A 60 7.76 10.51 -9.90
N GLY A 61 8.21 11.54 -10.60
CA GLY A 61 8.06 11.65 -12.04
C GLY A 61 8.88 10.55 -12.72
N PHE A 62 8.34 9.90 -13.75
CA PHE A 62 9.03 8.86 -14.50
C PHE A 62 9.20 9.29 -15.97
N PRO A 63 10.40 9.16 -16.57
CA PRO A 63 11.58 8.43 -16.08
C PRO A 63 12.58 9.24 -15.26
N SER A 64 12.33 10.54 -15.01
CA SER A 64 13.33 11.43 -14.38
C SER A 64 13.67 11.09 -12.92
N LEU A 65 12.77 10.38 -12.23
CA LEU A 65 12.84 10.06 -10.81
C LEU A 65 12.93 11.29 -9.89
N VAL A 66 12.45 12.44 -10.38
CA VAL A 66 12.30 13.65 -9.55
C VAL A 66 11.13 13.42 -8.59
N VAL A 67 11.35 13.68 -7.29
CA VAL A 67 10.29 13.60 -6.27
C VAL A 67 9.19 14.61 -6.59
N LEU A 68 7.96 14.13 -6.65
CA LEU A 68 6.76 14.95 -6.82
C LEU A 68 6.03 15.16 -5.49
N GLU A 69 5.99 14.14 -4.63
CA GLU A 69 5.28 14.17 -3.36
C GLU A 69 5.85 13.14 -2.36
N GLU A 70 5.78 13.44 -1.07
CA GLU A 70 6.08 12.53 0.03
C GLU A 70 5.01 12.65 1.12
N VAL A 71 4.52 11.52 1.62
CA VAL A 71 3.54 11.45 2.72
C VAL A 71 3.94 10.37 3.71
N ILE A 72 3.75 10.67 5.00
CA ILE A 72 3.98 9.75 6.12
C ILE A 72 2.68 9.53 6.89
N ALA A 73 2.40 8.29 7.23
CA ALA A 73 1.35 7.92 8.18
C ALA A 73 1.96 7.18 9.37
N ARG A 74 1.43 7.44 10.58
CA ARG A 74 1.78 6.75 11.82
C ARG A 74 0.52 6.20 12.48
N ARG A 75 0.56 4.94 12.92
CA ARG A 75 -0.54 4.26 13.63
C ARG A 75 0.02 3.36 14.73
N PRO A 76 -0.72 3.13 15.84
CA PRO A 76 -0.42 2.04 16.75
C PRO A 76 -0.34 0.70 16.01
N THR A 77 0.61 -0.14 16.39
CA THR A 77 0.77 -1.52 15.88
C THR A 77 -0.30 -2.45 16.44
#